data_AF-V4ZQI7-F1
#
_entry.id   AF-V4ZQI7-F1
#
_cell.length_a   1.000
_cell.length_b   1.000
_cell.length_c   1.000
_cell.angle_alpha   90.00
_cell.angle_beta   90.00
_cell.angle_gamma   90.00
#
_symmetry.space_group_name_H-M   'P 1'
#
loop_
_entity.id
_entity.type
_entity.pdbx_description
1 polymer ?
#
loop_
_entity_poly.entity_id
_entity_poly.type
_entity_poly.pdbx_seq_one_letter_code
_entity_poly.pdbx_strand_id
1 'polypeptide(L)'
;MSDSRPSAASSATRGVVWILAAAIVLPHELAHALVARLAGLSPTVEILPQWDGPATPLGRFDAAIGDATPTWVIRAVAVAPLPIHLAVTAGLRLTVAPEGPLVVPLLLYLAYSASLSGGDVAVCARPTAARDAGAFVVPASRWQALPVLTAPVATVAVAALLLV
;
A
#
# COMPACT_ATOMS: atom_id res chain seq x y z
N MET A 1 -22.09 -35.86 14.49
CA MET A 1 -21.00 -35.05 13.88
C MET A 1 -21.54 -34.47 12.60
N SER A 2 -21.97 -33.20 12.62
CA SER A 2 -22.55 -32.51 11.46
C SER A 2 -21.41 -31.85 10.68
N ASP A 3 -21.08 -32.44 9.54
CA ASP A 3 -20.05 -31.99 8.62
C ASP A 3 -20.58 -30.73 7.89
N SER A 4 -20.45 -29.56 8.54
CA SER A 4 -20.93 -28.29 8.00
C SER A 4 -19.91 -27.73 7.01
N ARG A 5 -19.84 -28.34 5.81
CA ARG A 5 -19.10 -27.73 4.71
C ARG A 5 -19.71 -26.35 4.41
N PRO A 6 -18.91 -25.28 4.32
CA PRO A 6 -19.42 -23.97 3.96
C PRO A 6 -20.16 -24.06 2.63
N SER A 7 -21.34 -23.46 2.53
CA SER A 7 -22.11 -23.46 1.27
C SER A 7 -21.29 -22.80 0.15
N ALA A 8 -21.43 -23.25 -1.09
CA ALA A 8 -20.71 -22.68 -2.25
C ALA A 8 -20.96 -21.17 -2.42
N ALA A 9 -22.09 -20.64 -1.92
CA ALA A 9 -22.37 -19.21 -1.86
C ALA A 9 -21.41 -18.45 -0.90
N SER A 10 -20.97 -19.08 0.19
CA SER A 10 -20.01 -18.51 1.13
C SER A 10 -18.59 -18.46 0.57
N SER A 11 -18.20 -19.43 -0.27
CA SER A 11 -16.89 -19.43 -0.94
C SER A 11 -16.84 -18.45 -2.12
N ALA A 12 -17.90 -18.36 -2.92
CA ALA A 12 -18.00 -17.39 -4.01
C ALA A 12 -18.00 -15.94 -3.50
N THR A 13 -18.78 -15.65 -2.46
CA THR A 13 -18.81 -14.32 -1.82
C THR A 13 -17.45 -13.95 -1.24
N ARG A 14 -16.77 -14.92 -0.60
CA ARG A 14 -15.40 -14.73 -0.09
C ARG A 14 -14.41 -14.44 -1.24
N GLY A 15 -14.56 -15.10 -2.38
CA GLY A 15 -13.78 -14.85 -3.58
C GLY A 15 -13.97 -13.44 -4.16
N VAL A 16 -15.22 -12.96 -4.24
CA VAL A 16 -15.51 -11.59 -4.73
C VAL A 16 -14.92 -10.53 -3.80
N VAL A 17 -15.11 -10.66 -2.48
CA VAL A 17 -14.52 -9.75 -1.50
C VAL A 17 -13.00 -9.74 -1.61
N TRP A 18 -12.39 -10.90 -1.84
CA TRP A 18 -10.95 -11.02 -2.03
C TRP A 18 -10.45 -10.32 -3.28
N ILE A 19 -11.14 -10.48 -4.42
CA ILE A 19 -10.79 -9.79 -5.67
C ILE A 19 -10.91 -8.27 -5.50
N LEU A 20 -11.93 -7.79 -4.79
CA LEU A 20 -12.09 -6.36 -4.53
C LEU A 20 -11.00 -5.81 -3.60
N ALA A 21 -10.68 -6.53 -2.52
CA ALA A 21 -9.58 -6.16 -1.63
C ALA A 21 -8.24 -6.15 -2.37
N ALA A 22 -8.00 -7.14 -3.23
CA ALA A 22 -6.83 -7.21 -4.10
C ALA A 22 -6.74 -5.98 -5.01
N ALA A 23 -7.82 -5.62 -5.71
CA ALA A 23 -7.84 -4.48 -6.61
C ALA A 23 -7.56 -3.14 -5.90
N ILE A 24 -7.94 -3.04 -4.62
CA ILE A 24 -7.74 -1.83 -3.82
C ILE A 24 -6.31 -1.74 -3.28
N VAL A 25 -5.77 -2.84 -2.75
CA VAL A 25 -4.52 -2.81 -1.96
C VAL A 25 -3.29 -3.11 -2.81
N LEU A 26 -3.42 -3.97 -3.82
CA LEU A 26 -2.31 -4.39 -4.66
C LEU A 26 -1.57 -3.24 -5.36
N PRO A 27 -2.22 -2.18 -5.88
CA PRO A 27 -1.52 -1.04 -6.48
C PRO A 27 -0.48 -0.40 -5.54
N HIS A 28 -0.85 -0.24 -4.27
CA HIS A 28 0.03 0.31 -3.24
C HIS A 28 1.25 -0.59 -3.02
N GLU A 29 1.03 -1.89 -2.80
CA GLU A 29 2.12 -2.85 -2.58
C GLU A 29 3.03 -3.02 -3.82
N LEU A 30 2.44 -2.93 -5.02
CA LEU A 30 3.19 -2.98 -6.28
C LEU A 30 4.10 -1.77 -6.46
N ALA A 31 3.73 -0.61 -5.93
CA ALA A 31 4.59 0.57 -5.97
C ALA A 31 5.88 0.36 -5.14
N HIS A 32 5.78 -0.24 -3.95
CA HIS A 32 6.95 -0.68 -3.19
C HIS A 32 7.78 -1.70 -3.98
N ALA A 33 7.12 -2.74 -4.51
CA ALA A 33 7.79 -3.79 -5.29
C ALA A 33 8.52 -3.27 -6.51
N LEU A 34 7.94 -2.30 -7.22
CA LEU A 34 8.57 -1.66 -8.37
C LEU A 34 9.88 -0.98 -7.97
N VAL A 35 9.86 -0.13 -6.94
CA VAL A 35 11.07 0.58 -6.49
C VAL A 35 12.09 -0.37 -5.90
N ALA A 36 11.65 -1.40 -5.18
CA ALA A 36 12.54 -2.44 -4.64
C ALA A 36 13.26 -3.20 -5.76
N ARG A 37 12.55 -3.61 -6.81
CA ARG A 37 13.14 -4.24 -8.00
C ARG A 37 14.14 -3.33 -8.69
N LEU A 38 13.80 -2.05 -8.89
CA LEU A 38 14.70 -1.06 -9.50
C LEU A 38 15.98 -0.85 -8.68
N ALA A 39 15.89 -1.02 -7.35
CA ALA A 39 17.04 -0.97 -6.44
C ALA A 39 17.80 -2.29 -6.32
N GLY A 40 17.45 -3.33 -7.11
CA GLY A 40 18.11 -4.63 -7.10
C GLY A 40 17.69 -5.57 -5.97
N LEU A 41 16.58 -5.28 -5.28
CA LEU A 41 16.01 -6.17 -4.27
C LEU A 41 15.05 -7.18 -4.91
N SER A 42 14.79 -8.27 -4.19
CA SER A 42 13.86 -9.34 -4.61
C SER A 42 12.58 -9.29 -3.77
N PRO A 43 11.57 -8.47 -4.16
CA PRO A 43 10.36 -8.34 -3.38
C PRO A 43 9.36 -9.47 -3.60
N THR A 44 8.57 -9.69 -2.55
CA THR A 44 7.34 -10.49 -2.55
C THR A 44 6.15 -9.58 -2.26
N VAL A 45 5.02 -9.89 -2.89
CA VAL A 45 3.74 -9.22 -2.64
C VAL A 45 2.70 -10.30 -2.40
N GLU A 46 2.06 -10.24 -1.24
CA GLU A 46 1.07 -11.21 -0.78
C GLU A 46 -0.24 -10.49 -0.47
N ILE A 47 -1.36 -11.15 -0.77
CA ILE A 47 -2.69 -10.68 -0.37
C ILE A 47 -3.08 -11.50 0.84
N LEU A 48 -3.20 -10.84 2.00
CA LEU A 48 -3.42 -11.52 3.28
C LEU A 48 -4.93 -11.69 3.51
N PRO A 49 -5.50 -12.91 3.39
CA PRO A 49 -6.95 -13.08 3.34
C PRO A 49 -7.60 -13.11 4.72
N GLN A 50 -6.84 -13.42 5.78
CA GLN A 50 -7.29 -13.56 7.15
C GLN A 50 -6.14 -13.23 8.11
N TRP A 51 -6.38 -12.31 9.04
CA TRP A 51 -5.41 -11.93 10.05
C TRP A 51 -6.10 -11.89 11.42
N ASP A 52 -5.66 -12.76 12.34
CA ASP A 52 -6.15 -12.85 13.72
C ASP A 52 -5.37 -11.89 14.63
N GLY A 53 -5.40 -10.60 14.32
CA GLY A 53 -4.77 -9.56 15.12
C GLY A 53 -5.57 -8.26 15.08
N PRO A 54 -5.15 -7.24 15.84
CA PRO A 54 -5.95 -6.04 16.10
C PRO A 54 -6.19 -5.13 14.87
N ALA A 55 -5.53 -5.40 13.74
CA ALA A 55 -5.72 -4.75 12.46
C ALA A 55 -5.78 -5.82 11.37
N THR A 56 -6.56 -5.65 10.29
CA THR A 56 -6.65 -6.62 9.19
C THR A 56 -5.84 -6.12 7.98
N PRO A 57 -4.53 -6.42 7.87
CA PRO A 57 -3.79 -6.12 6.65
C PRO A 57 -4.39 -6.93 5.49
N LEU A 58 -4.74 -6.24 4.41
CA LEU A 58 -5.31 -6.87 3.20
C LEU A 58 -4.23 -7.24 2.18
N GLY A 59 -3.02 -6.68 2.32
CA GLY A 59 -1.85 -6.93 1.50
C GLY A 59 -0.57 -6.80 2.31
N ARG A 60 0.51 -7.36 1.79
CA ARG A 60 1.85 -7.28 2.35
C ARG A 60 2.88 -7.24 1.23
N PHE A 61 3.66 -6.18 1.20
CA PHE A 61 4.97 -6.13 0.57
C PHE A 61 6.05 -6.58 1.55
N ASP A 62 7.07 -7.28 1.05
CA ASP A 62 8.34 -7.46 1.75
C ASP A 62 9.50 -7.64 0.75
N ALA A 63 10.73 -7.48 1.21
CA ALA A 63 11.94 -7.82 0.46
C ALA A 63 13.12 -8.02 1.42
N ALA A 64 14.01 -8.96 1.10
CA ALA A 64 15.23 -9.15 1.89
C ALA A 64 16.13 -7.91 1.83
N ILE A 65 16.57 -7.43 3.00
CA ILE A 65 17.48 -6.29 3.14
C ILE A 65 18.84 -6.83 3.63
N GLY A 66 19.89 -6.65 2.83
CA GLY A 66 21.26 -6.99 3.25
C GLY A 66 21.94 -5.85 4.00
N ASP A 67 23.03 -6.15 4.71
CA ASP A 67 23.82 -5.17 5.48
C ASP A 67 24.34 -4.01 4.62
N ALA A 68 24.65 -4.31 3.36
CA ALA A 68 25.13 -3.34 2.38
C ALA A 68 24.02 -2.46 1.77
N THR A 69 22.74 -2.77 1.99
CA THR A 69 21.64 -1.98 1.44
C THR A 69 21.65 -0.57 2.05
N PRO A 70 21.80 0.49 1.26
CA PRO A 70 21.81 1.86 1.77
C PRO A 70 20.48 2.23 2.41
N THR A 71 20.51 2.99 3.51
CA THR A 71 19.28 3.40 4.20
C THR A 71 18.38 4.32 3.36
N TRP A 72 18.95 5.04 2.38
CA TRP A 72 18.16 5.82 1.44
C TRP A 72 17.34 4.95 0.49
N VAL A 73 17.83 3.75 0.11
CA VAL A 73 17.07 2.78 -0.70
C VAL A 73 15.86 2.29 0.09
N ILE A 74 16.07 1.92 1.35
CA ILE A 74 15.00 1.45 2.24
C ILE A 74 13.93 2.54 2.39
N ARG A 75 14.34 3.80 2.58
CA ARG A 75 13.42 4.95 2.61
C ARG A 75 12.68 5.13 1.30
N ALA A 76 13.38 5.09 0.17
CA ALA A 76 12.79 5.27 -1.16
C ALA A 76 11.74 4.21 -1.44
N VAL A 77 12.03 2.95 -1.13
CA VAL A 77 11.04 1.86 -1.21
C VAL A 77 9.88 2.13 -0.27
N ALA A 78 10.13 2.46 1.00
CA ALA A 78 9.07 2.69 1.99
C ALA A 78 8.14 3.85 1.65
N VAL A 79 8.60 4.89 0.94
CA VAL A 79 7.73 6.01 0.52
C VAL A 79 7.22 5.88 -0.91
N ALA A 80 7.59 4.83 -1.64
CA ALA A 80 7.32 4.65 -3.07
C ALA A 80 5.85 4.85 -3.51
N PRO A 81 4.83 4.41 -2.75
CA PRO A 81 3.44 4.55 -3.17
C PRO A 81 3.03 5.99 -3.42
N LEU A 82 3.52 6.93 -2.62
CA LEU A 82 3.18 8.35 -2.74
C LEU A 82 3.61 8.95 -4.09
N PRO A 83 4.90 9.05 -4.45
CA PRO A 83 5.30 9.66 -5.71
C PRO A 83 4.82 8.87 -6.92
N ILE A 84 4.74 7.54 -6.84
CA ILE A 84 4.25 6.71 -7.96
C ILE A 84 2.78 7.04 -8.25
N HIS A 85 1.92 7.03 -7.23
CA HIS A 85 0.51 7.26 -7.46
C HIS A 85 0.19 8.72 -7.75
N LEU A 86 0.94 9.68 -7.20
CA LEU A 86 0.81 11.08 -7.63
C LEU A 86 1.18 11.26 -9.12
N ALA A 87 2.22 10.58 -9.61
CA ALA A 87 2.57 10.58 -11.04
C ALA A 87 1.47 9.93 -11.89
N VAL A 88 0.89 8.82 -11.43
CA VAL A 88 -0.28 8.19 -12.09
C VAL A 88 -1.47 9.13 -12.11
N THR A 89 -1.80 9.81 -11.01
CA THR A 89 -2.88 10.81 -10.94
C THR A 89 -2.65 11.94 -11.94
N ALA A 90 -1.44 12.52 -11.97
CA ALA A 90 -1.09 13.57 -12.92
C ALA A 90 -1.21 13.10 -14.38
N GLY A 91 -0.83 11.84 -14.66
CA GLY A 91 -1.03 11.24 -15.98
C GLY A 91 -2.50 11.02 -16.34
N LEU A 92 -3.32 10.53 -15.40
CA LEU A 92 -4.76 10.32 -15.60
C LEU A 92 -5.51 11.62 -15.85
N ARG A 93 -5.08 12.74 -15.26
CA ARG A 93 -5.66 14.07 -15.52
C ARG A 93 -5.65 14.45 -17.00
N LEU A 94 -4.71 13.91 -17.77
CA LEU A 94 -4.60 14.15 -19.22
C LEU A 94 -5.71 13.46 -20.03
N THR A 95 -6.39 12.46 -19.46
CA THR A 95 -7.38 11.63 -20.16
C THR A 95 -8.74 11.60 -19.47
N VAL A 96 -8.83 11.97 -18.20
CA VAL A 96 -10.06 11.97 -17.40
C VAL A 96 -10.57 13.40 -17.23
N ALA A 97 -11.86 13.62 -17.53
CA ALA A 97 -12.51 14.90 -17.28
C ALA A 97 -12.64 15.16 -15.76
N PRO A 98 -12.48 16.40 -15.30
CA PRO A 98 -12.58 16.75 -13.88
C PRO A 98 -14.02 16.67 -13.34
N GLU A 99 -15.00 16.44 -14.20
CA GLU A 99 -16.41 16.23 -13.85
C GLU A 99 -16.91 14.81 -14.16
N GLY A 100 -17.97 14.42 -13.47
CA GLY A 100 -18.69 13.17 -13.72
C GLY A 100 -18.80 12.25 -12.51
N PRO A 101 -19.66 11.22 -12.60
CA PRO A 101 -20.00 10.37 -11.46
C PRO A 101 -18.84 9.50 -10.97
N LEU A 102 -17.81 9.28 -11.80
CA LEU A 102 -16.66 8.44 -11.45
C LEU A 102 -15.49 9.21 -10.81
N VAL A 103 -15.53 10.55 -10.80
CA VAL A 103 -14.43 11.38 -10.31
C VAL A 103 -14.19 11.17 -8.81
N VAL A 104 -15.26 11.13 -8.01
CA VAL A 104 -15.14 10.92 -6.56
C VAL A 104 -14.60 9.52 -6.22
N PRO A 105 -15.16 8.41 -6.76
CA PRO A 105 -14.58 7.08 -6.57
C PRO A 105 -13.10 7.00 -6.99
N LEU A 106 -12.74 7.59 -8.14
CA LEU A 106 -11.38 7.59 -8.64
C LEU A 106 -10.43 8.38 -7.71
N LEU A 107 -10.86 9.54 -7.23
CA LEU A 107 -10.12 10.34 -6.25
C LEU A 107 -9.86 9.54 -4.99
N LEU A 108 -10.88 8.89 -4.42
CA LEU A 108 -10.73 8.09 -3.20
C LEU A 108 -9.77 6.91 -3.40
N TYR A 109 -9.89 6.22 -4.53
CA TYR A 109 -9.00 5.12 -4.89
C TYR A 109 -7.55 5.57 -5.05
N LEU A 110 -7.30 6.65 -5.81
CA LEU A 110 -5.95 7.20 -6.01
C LEU A 110 -5.35 7.74 -4.71
N ALA A 111 -6.16 8.43 -3.89
CA ALA A 111 -5.75 8.92 -2.58
C ALA A 111 -5.38 7.79 -1.62
N TYR A 112 -6.15 6.71 -1.61
CA TYR A 112 -5.82 5.52 -0.84
C TYR A 112 -4.48 4.93 -1.30
N SER A 113 -4.30 4.69 -2.59
CA SER A 113 -3.08 4.09 -3.14
C SER A 113 -1.84 4.97 -2.93
N ALA A 114 -2.01 6.30 -2.96
CA ALA A 114 -0.94 7.28 -2.69
C ALA A 114 -0.65 7.52 -1.21
N SER A 115 -1.54 7.12 -0.30
CA SER A 115 -1.34 7.29 1.14
C SER A 115 -0.20 6.40 1.64
N LEU A 116 0.47 6.80 2.73
CA LEU A 116 1.48 5.97 3.38
C LEU A 116 0.88 5.26 4.60
N SER A 117 1.08 3.95 4.66
CA SER A 117 0.68 3.12 5.80
C SER A 117 1.51 3.45 7.05
N GLY A 118 1.07 2.97 8.21
CA GLY A 118 1.84 3.12 9.45
C GLY A 118 3.19 2.39 9.38
N GLY A 119 3.24 1.28 8.65
CA GLY A 119 4.47 0.52 8.39
C GLY A 119 5.45 1.34 7.55
N ASP A 120 4.97 1.93 6.45
CA ASP A 120 5.75 2.75 5.51
C ASP A 120 6.46 3.89 6.24
N VAL A 121 5.69 4.64 7.05
CA VAL A 121 6.21 5.77 7.81
C VAL A 121 7.21 5.29 8.86
N ALA A 122 6.95 4.18 9.53
CA ALA A 122 7.85 3.64 10.55
C ALA A 122 9.16 3.12 9.94
N VAL A 123 9.12 2.43 8.79
CA VAL A 123 10.31 1.97 8.06
C VAL A 123 11.10 3.15 7.52
N CYS A 124 10.43 4.14 6.93
CA CYS A 124 11.08 5.35 6.43
C CYS A 124 11.78 6.14 7.57
N ALA A 125 11.14 6.24 8.73
CA ALA A 125 11.70 6.89 9.91
C ALA A 125 12.85 6.10 10.55
N ARG A 126 12.82 4.76 10.49
CA ARG A 126 13.80 3.86 11.13
C ARG A 126 14.38 2.83 10.15
N PRO A 127 15.06 3.26 9.07
CA PRO A 127 15.55 2.36 8.04
C PRO A 127 16.67 1.45 8.54
N THR A 128 17.42 1.87 9.57
CA THR A 128 18.44 1.02 10.20
C THR A 128 17.79 -0.18 10.88
N ALA A 129 16.68 0.00 11.60
CA ALA A 129 15.97 -1.09 12.26
C ALA A 129 15.38 -2.11 11.26
N ALA A 130 14.91 -1.64 10.10
CA ALA A 130 14.45 -2.52 9.02
C ALA A 130 15.60 -3.35 8.45
N ARG A 131 16.76 -2.72 8.22
CA ARG A 131 17.98 -3.43 7.80
C ARG A 131 18.46 -4.42 8.83
N ASP A 132 18.49 -4.05 10.11
CA ASP A 132 18.90 -4.94 11.20
C ASP A 132 17.94 -6.15 11.32
N ALA A 133 16.67 -5.97 10.95
CA ALA A 133 15.68 -7.05 10.85
C ALA A 133 15.78 -7.86 9.55
N GLY A 134 16.55 -7.40 8.56
CA GLY A 134 16.69 -8.03 7.25
C GLY A 134 15.43 -7.96 6.37
N ALA A 135 14.44 -7.15 6.72
CA ALA A 135 13.11 -7.10 6.10
C ALA A 135 12.45 -5.72 6.24
N PHE A 136 11.39 -5.44 5.48
CA PHE A 136 10.64 -4.18 5.54
C PHE A 136 9.68 -4.11 6.73
N VAL A 137 10.20 -4.39 7.93
CA VAL A 137 9.46 -4.40 9.19
C VAL A 137 10.27 -3.72 10.28
N VAL A 138 9.58 -3.02 11.17
CA VAL A 138 10.20 -2.39 12.35
C VAL A 138 9.36 -2.65 13.60
N PRO A 139 9.97 -2.61 14.80
CA PRO A 139 9.22 -2.71 16.05
C PRO A 139 8.13 -1.64 16.15
N ALA A 140 7.03 -2.01 16.83
CA ALA A 140 5.89 -1.11 17.05
C ALA A 140 6.35 0.23 17.63
N SER A 141 5.81 1.33 17.11
CA SER A 141 6.26 2.67 17.49
C SER A 141 5.22 3.74 17.21
N ARG A 142 5.41 4.93 17.81
CA ARG A 142 4.56 6.11 17.61
C ARG A 142 4.41 6.53 16.14
N TRP A 143 5.36 6.15 15.28
CA TRP A 143 5.34 6.48 13.85
C TRP A 143 4.16 5.82 13.12
N GLN A 144 3.67 4.69 13.62
CA GLN A 144 2.52 3.98 13.03
C GLN A 144 1.21 4.76 13.19
N ALA A 145 1.16 5.78 14.04
CA ALA A 145 -0.01 6.66 14.20
C ALA A 145 -0.04 7.83 13.20
N LEU A 146 1.09 8.15 12.55
CA LEU A 146 1.18 9.28 11.61
C LEU A 146 0.34 9.20 10.33
N PRO A 147 -0.15 8.03 9.85
CA PRO A 147 -1.10 7.99 8.74
C PRO A 147 -2.33 8.89 8.92
N VAL A 148 -2.74 9.18 10.16
CA VAL A 148 -3.82 10.14 10.45
C VAL A 148 -3.54 11.54 9.93
N LEU A 149 -2.25 11.91 9.74
CA LEU A 149 -1.81 13.18 9.20
C LEU A 149 -1.44 13.08 7.72
N THR A 150 -0.78 11.99 7.29
CA THR A 150 -0.30 11.87 5.91
C THR A 150 -1.42 11.52 4.93
N ALA A 151 -2.44 10.77 5.34
CA ALA A 151 -3.56 10.41 4.46
C ALA A 151 -4.38 11.64 4.01
N PRO A 152 -4.77 12.59 4.89
CA PRO A 152 -5.42 13.84 4.46
C PRO A 152 -4.56 14.64 3.46
N VAL A 153 -3.24 14.71 3.68
CA VAL A 153 -2.32 15.42 2.77
C VAL A 153 -2.26 14.75 1.41
N ALA A 154 -2.16 13.42 1.35
CA ALA A 154 -2.19 12.67 0.11
C ALA A 154 -3.51 12.87 -0.65
N THR A 155 -4.65 12.87 0.07
CA THR A 155 -5.96 13.16 -0.51
C THR A 155 -6.03 14.55 -1.13
N VAL A 156 -5.54 15.58 -0.42
CA VAL A 156 -5.51 16.95 -0.95
C VAL A 156 -4.62 17.05 -2.18
N ALA A 157 -3.45 16.40 -2.17
CA ALA A 157 -2.53 16.38 -3.32
C ALA A 157 -3.17 15.70 -4.54
N VAL A 158 -3.79 14.53 -4.36
CA VAL A 158 -4.51 13.82 -5.44
C VAL A 158 -5.68 14.67 -5.95
N ALA A 159 -6.45 15.29 -5.07
CA ALA A 159 -7.55 16.18 -5.47
C ALA A 159 -7.04 17.36 -6.29
N ALA A 160 -5.93 17.99 -5.86
CA ALA A 160 -5.31 19.08 -6.59
C ALA A 160 -4.82 18.65 -7.98
N LEU A 161 -4.26 17.44 -8.12
CA LEU A 161 -3.78 16.93 -9.41
C LEU A 161 -4.92 16.48 -10.34
N LEU A 162 -6.03 15.99 -9.78
CA LEU A 162 -7.12 15.40 -10.57
C LEU A 162 -8.20 16.43 -10.94
N LEU A 163 -8.44 17.43 -10.10
CA LEU A 163 -9.56 18.37 -10.25
C LEU A 163 -9.16 19.77 -10.72
N VAL A 164 -7.88 20.11 -10.61
CA VAL A 164 -7.31 21.36 -11.13
C VAL A 164 -6.64 21.03 -12.46
#